data_AF-A0A7V2ZIG8-F1
#
_entry.id   AF-A0A7V2ZIG8-F1
#
_cell.length_a   1.000
_cell.length_b   1.000
_cell.length_c   1.000
_cell.angle_alpha   90.00
_cell.angle_beta   90.00
_cell.angle_gamma   90.00
#
_symmetry.space_group_name_H-M   'P 1'
#
loop_
_entity.id
_entity.type
_entity.pdbx_description
1 polymer ?
#
loop_
_entity_poly.entity_id
_entity_poly.type
_entity_poly.pdbx_seq_one_letter_code
_entity_poly.pdbx_strand_id
1 'polypeptide(L)'
;MQSLNILIALTFVLTSVSIAQNIEAKIGNLGNFSVKDPNGSDIFKVTHEDYDVLVNGNIRLKNTTQYNIGMIWKDGYSFLHNYSAPNTQGGNTFLGVRAGNTAPEGSGNQKSFNTAVGEKSLISLSLGESNTAVGYSALFSNTNGVFNTAVGREALVNNSTGQANTTIGAFAGDNITTGVNNIVIGYAAQSSSGTVSNQITLGNNQITSLRCNVTSISSLSDARDKKNIRDLSLGLNFLMKIKPREFNWDKREWYDDKNNDGSKMSETPTAGFIAQEFDEVQNSEHAEWLNLVLKDNPERLEATYGNLLPVMVKAIQDLKTEKDNEIASLKSENLQLKKELDALKEVQMRLAKLEQMMNSVEVKFSSNTGE
;
A
#
# COMPACT_ATOMS: atom_id res chain seq x y z
N MET A 1 63.56 18.90 79.48
CA MET A 1 63.44 17.44 79.28
C MET A 1 62.01 17.20 78.80
N GLN A 2 61.86 17.03 77.48
CA GLN A 2 61.39 15.78 76.83
C GLN A 2 59.91 15.52 77.17
N SER A 3 58.92 15.52 76.27
CA SER A 3 58.83 15.28 74.82
C SER A 3 57.34 15.53 74.48
N LEU A 4 56.90 16.49 73.66
CA LEU A 4 57.00 16.66 72.21
C LEU A 4 56.76 15.37 71.38
N ASN A 5 55.64 15.41 70.64
CA ASN A 5 55.27 14.67 69.42
C ASN A 5 54.51 13.34 69.52
N ILE A 6 53.52 13.26 68.61
CA ILE A 6 52.63 12.13 68.25
C ILE A 6 51.29 12.15 69.02
N LEU A 7 50.57 13.29 69.07
CA LEU A 7 49.51 13.63 68.09
C LEU A 7 49.90 13.28 66.65
N ILE A 8 49.07 12.49 65.95
CA ILE A 8 49.22 11.92 64.59
C ILE A 8 49.56 10.43 64.60
N ALA A 9 48.54 9.61 64.85
CA ALA A 9 48.38 8.30 64.20
C ALA A 9 46.91 7.87 64.32
N LEU A 10 46.07 8.58 63.56
CA LEU A 10 45.01 7.92 62.81
C LEU A 10 43.99 7.12 63.64
N THR A 11 43.22 7.84 64.46
CA THR A 11 41.78 7.61 64.65
C THR A 11 41.02 7.86 63.32
N PHE A 12 41.54 7.31 62.23
CA PHE A 12 41.07 7.40 60.84
C PHE A 12 41.33 6.05 60.15
N VAL A 13 41.12 4.96 60.87
CA VAL A 13 40.79 3.66 60.26
C VAL A 13 39.33 3.36 60.58
N LEU A 14 38.48 4.36 60.34
CA LEU A 14 37.12 4.14 59.85
C LEU A 14 37.25 3.82 58.35
N THR A 15 37.93 2.72 58.00
CA THR A 15 37.94 2.16 56.63
C THR A 15 36.63 1.44 56.29
N SER A 16 35.56 1.78 56.98
CA SER A 16 34.21 1.28 56.75
C SER A 16 33.16 2.36 56.99
N VAL A 17 33.40 3.58 56.49
CA VAL A 17 32.29 4.48 56.14
C VAL A 17 32.08 4.37 54.63
N SER A 18 31.67 3.18 54.20
CA SER A 18 30.81 3.05 53.03
C SER A 18 29.41 3.48 53.46
N ILE A 19 29.24 4.78 53.74
CA ILE A 19 27.94 5.40 53.97
C ILE A 19 27.77 6.48 52.91
N ALA A 20 27.76 6.07 51.65
CA ALA A 20 27.07 6.83 50.63
C ALA A 20 25.64 6.31 50.58
N GLN A 21 24.84 6.68 51.59
CA GLN A 21 23.39 6.56 51.49
C GLN A 21 22.82 7.95 51.66
N ASN A 22 22.38 8.52 50.53
CA ASN A 22 21.60 9.74 50.38
C ASN A 22 22.32 11.04 50.78
N ILE A 23 23.30 11.46 49.99
CA ILE A 23 23.70 12.87 49.96
C ILE A 23 22.58 13.64 49.24
N GLU A 24 21.66 14.24 50.01
CA GLU A 24 20.69 15.20 49.48
C GLU A 24 21.30 16.60 49.54
N ALA A 25 21.69 17.14 48.38
CA ALA A 25 22.11 18.53 48.24
C ALA A 25 21.13 19.24 47.29
N LYS A 26 20.43 20.25 47.79
CA LYS A 26 19.66 21.16 46.93
C LYS A 26 20.64 22.13 46.28
N ILE A 27 20.84 21.98 44.96
CA ILE A 27 21.62 22.94 44.18
C ILE A 27 20.71 24.17 43.97
N GLY A 28 21.04 25.29 44.61
CA GLY A 28 20.34 26.55 44.38
C GLY A 28 20.61 27.13 42.99
N ASN A 29 19.99 28.26 42.64
CA ASN A 29 20.29 28.95 41.37
C ASN A 29 21.79 29.24 41.29
N LEU A 30 22.45 28.74 40.24
CA LEU A 30 23.92 28.90 40.01
C LEU A 30 24.82 28.06 40.94
N GLY A 31 24.28 27.01 41.56
CA GLY A 31 25.04 26.09 42.40
C GLY A 31 25.75 24.97 41.63
N ASN A 32 26.79 24.40 42.25
CA ASN A 32 27.57 23.28 41.70
C ASN A 32 27.61 22.13 42.71
N PHE A 33 27.34 20.91 42.25
CA PHE A 33 27.63 19.68 42.97
C PHE A 33 28.78 18.96 42.26
N SER A 34 29.89 18.70 42.96
CA SER A 34 31.05 18.00 42.42
C SER A 34 31.53 16.91 43.36
N VAL A 35 31.72 15.71 42.84
CA VAL A 35 32.50 14.64 43.47
C VAL A 35 33.88 14.67 42.84
N LYS A 36 34.93 14.64 43.67
CA LYS A 36 36.34 14.73 43.25
C LYS A 36 37.12 13.46 43.58
N ASP A 37 38.17 13.17 42.81
CA ASP A 37 39.15 12.13 43.14
C ASP A 37 40.11 12.59 44.27
N PRO A 38 40.98 11.71 44.79
CA PRO A 38 41.97 12.08 45.82
C PRO A 38 42.98 13.15 45.38
N ASN A 39 43.10 13.41 44.07
CA ASN A 39 43.97 14.43 43.50
C ASN A 39 43.25 15.78 43.29
N GLY A 40 41.96 15.86 43.64
CA GLY A 40 41.14 17.07 43.53
C GLY A 40 40.48 17.29 42.16
N SER A 41 40.57 16.33 41.24
CA SER A 41 39.94 16.38 39.92
C SER A 41 38.47 15.95 39.98
N ASP A 42 37.58 16.65 39.26
CA ASP A 42 36.16 16.32 39.23
C ASP A 42 35.92 14.96 38.54
N ILE A 43 35.32 14.00 39.26
CA ILE A 43 34.89 12.70 38.73
C ILE A 43 33.41 12.65 38.34
N PHE A 44 32.60 13.51 38.94
CA PHE A 44 31.21 13.76 38.57
C PHE A 44 30.85 15.18 38.99
N LYS A 45 30.38 16.00 38.05
CA LYS A 45 29.97 17.37 38.33
C LYS A 45 28.62 17.65 37.72
N VAL A 46 27.73 18.24 38.50
CA VAL A 46 26.44 18.81 38.07
C VAL A 46 26.49 20.30 38.37
N THR A 47 26.43 21.13 37.34
CA THR A 47 26.33 22.60 37.50
C THR A 47 24.98 23.08 36.99
N HIS A 48 24.40 24.06 37.68
CA HIS A 48 23.21 24.76 37.23
C HIS A 48 23.64 26.12 36.67
N GLU A 49 23.92 26.22 35.38
CA GLU A 49 24.35 27.48 34.75
C GLU A 49 23.26 27.90 33.75
N ASP A 50 22.76 29.14 33.85
CA ASP A 50 21.77 29.69 32.89
C ASP A 50 20.53 28.81 32.60
N TYR A 51 19.98 28.15 33.62
CA TYR A 51 18.85 27.21 33.55
C TYR A 51 19.16 25.84 32.92
N ASP A 52 20.42 25.59 32.55
CA ASP A 52 20.89 24.28 32.10
C ASP A 52 21.47 23.46 33.26
N VAL A 53 21.31 22.14 33.17
CA VAL A 53 21.96 21.18 34.05
C VAL A 53 23.07 20.49 33.27
N LEU A 54 24.33 20.84 33.56
CA LEU A 54 25.50 20.28 32.87
C LEU A 54 26.06 19.11 33.68
N VAL A 55 26.18 17.94 33.04
CA VAL A 55 26.78 16.75 33.64
C VAL A 55 28.12 16.46 32.98
N ASN A 56 29.22 16.54 33.74
CA ASN A 56 30.53 16.10 33.25
C ASN A 56 30.63 14.56 33.36
N GLY A 57 30.24 13.86 32.30
CA GLY A 57 30.21 12.39 32.23
C GLY A 57 28.97 11.84 31.53
N ASN A 58 28.70 10.54 31.69
CA ASN A 58 27.54 9.88 31.08
C ASN A 58 26.36 9.82 32.06
N ILE A 59 25.16 10.16 31.59
CA ILE A 59 23.91 9.83 32.29
C ILE A 59 23.53 8.39 31.90
N ARG A 60 23.58 7.45 32.86
CA ARG A 60 23.22 6.05 32.64
C ARG A 60 21.81 5.78 33.16
N LEU A 61 20.85 5.66 32.24
CA LEU A 61 19.48 5.24 32.55
C LEU A 61 19.37 3.72 32.33
N LYS A 62 18.86 2.99 33.33
CA LYS A 62 18.58 1.56 33.17
C LYS A 62 17.26 1.37 32.42
N ASN A 63 17.13 0.23 31.73
CA ASN A 63 15.81 -0.23 31.27
C ASN A 63 14.85 -0.28 32.47
N THR A 64 13.69 0.32 32.30
CA THR A 64 12.69 0.39 33.36
C THR A 64 11.48 -0.49 33.05
N THR A 65 11.04 -1.22 34.06
CA THR A 65 9.73 -1.88 34.10
C THR A 65 8.75 -1.13 35.00
N GLN A 66 9.17 0.01 35.55
CA GLN A 66 8.40 0.88 36.45
C GLN A 66 8.18 2.25 35.80
N TYR A 67 6.98 2.78 35.92
CA TYR A 67 6.53 3.98 35.19
C TYR A 67 7.17 5.30 35.67
N ASN A 68 8.02 5.27 36.70
CA ASN A 68 8.62 6.46 37.31
C ASN A 68 10.13 6.35 37.56
N ILE A 69 10.78 5.27 37.12
CA ILE A 69 12.22 5.05 37.29
C ILE A 69 12.92 5.15 35.93
N GLY A 70 14.08 5.80 35.87
CA GLY A 70 14.92 5.84 34.66
C GLY A 70 14.34 6.66 33.52
N MET A 71 13.52 7.67 33.84
CA MET A 71 12.82 8.51 32.88
C MET A 71 13.22 9.98 33.03
N ILE A 72 13.27 10.69 31.91
CA ILE A 72 13.36 12.15 31.89
C ILE A 72 11.95 12.70 31.68
N TRP A 73 11.56 13.65 32.52
CA TRP A 73 10.23 14.26 32.52
C TRP A 73 10.30 15.69 31.97
N LYS A 74 9.25 16.13 31.27
CA LYS A 74 9.05 17.51 30.82
C LYS A 74 7.62 17.93 31.17
N ASP A 75 7.47 19.01 31.93
CA ASP A 75 6.16 19.57 32.33
C ASP A 75 5.21 18.54 32.95
N GLY A 76 5.74 17.59 33.74
CA GLY A 76 4.96 16.54 34.39
C GLY A 76 4.64 15.32 33.51
N TYR A 77 5.13 15.27 32.27
CA TYR A 77 4.96 14.13 31.36
C TYR A 77 6.27 13.42 31.06
N SER A 78 6.19 12.13 30.74
CA SER A 78 7.34 11.39 30.23
C SER A 78 7.84 12.05 28.94
N PHE A 79 9.15 12.24 28.84
CA PHE A 79 9.79 12.84 27.67
C PHE A 79 10.83 11.91 27.05
N LEU A 80 11.67 11.26 27.86
CA LEU A 80 12.59 10.22 27.37
C LEU A 80 12.53 9.01 28.30
N HIS A 81 12.24 7.84 27.74
CA HIS A 81 12.26 6.58 28.47
C HIS A 81 12.32 5.37 27.52
N ASN A 82 12.50 4.21 28.11
CA ASN A 82 12.53 2.91 27.44
C ASN A 82 11.63 1.88 28.14
N TYR A 83 10.59 2.36 28.83
CA TYR A 83 9.67 1.53 29.61
C TYR A 83 9.21 0.31 28.81
N SER A 84 9.33 -0.87 29.40
CA SER A 84 8.86 -2.14 28.84
C SER A 84 8.15 -2.92 29.93
N ALA A 85 7.07 -3.64 29.59
CA ALA A 85 6.37 -4.46 30.58
C ALA A 85 7.29 -5.54 31.20
N PRO A 86 7.03 -6.00 32.43
CA PRO A 86 7.79 -7.11 33.02
C PRO A 86 7.78 -8.36 32.12
N ASN A 87 8.87 -9.13 32.14
CA ASN A 87 9.05 -10.37 31.37
C ASN A 87 9.06 -10.21 29.85
N THR A 88 9.34 -9.01 29.31
CA THR A 88 9.56 -8.81 27.88
C THR A 88 11.06 -8.82 27.56
N GLN A 89 11.42 -9.36 26.40
CA GLN A 89 12.80 -9.36 25.90
C GLN A 89 13.03 -8.12 25.05
N GLY A 90 14.14 -7.39 25.25
CA GLY A 90 14.48 -6.19 24.49
C GLY A 90 13.98 -4.89 25.12
N GLY A 91 14.32 -3.76 24.49
CA GLY A 91 14.00 -2.42 24.98
C GLY A 91 13.13 -1.62 24.00
N ASN A 92 12.45 -0.63 24.52
CA ASN A 92 11.76 0.39 23.74
C ASN A 92 12.61 1.66 23.64
N THR A 93 12.33 2.51 22.65
CA THR A 93 12.92 3.86 22.54
C THR A 93 11.79 4.86 22.41
N PHE A 94 11.56 5.66 23.46
CA PHE A 94 10.48 6.64 23.49
C PHE A 94 11.04 8.03 23.77
N LEU A 95 10.80 8.95 22.83
CA LEU A 95 11.25 10.34 22.86
C LEU A 95 10.11 11.28 22.44
N GLY A 96 9.68 12.17 23.33
CA GLY A 96 8.59 13.10 23.11
C GLY A 96 7.61 13.09 24.26
N VAL A 97 6.89 14.19 24.45
CA VAL A 97 5.89 14.34 25.52
C VAL A 97 4.82 13.25 25.35
N ARG A 98 4.71 12.34 26.33
CA ARG A 98 3.76 11.21 26.32
C ARG A 98 3.94 10.27 25.13
N ALA A 99 5.17 10.11 24.63
CA ALA A 99 5.52 9.06 23.67
C ALA A 99 5.54 7.69 24.36
N GLY A 100 4.92 6.67 23.78
CA GLY A 100 4.74 5.35 24.41
C GLY A 100 3.79 5.36 25.62
N ASN A 101 3.31 4.18 26.01
CA ASN A 101 2.37 4.05 27.13
C ASN A 101 3.10 3.87 28.48
N THR A 102 3.09 4.90 29.32
CA THR A 102 3.68 4.86 30.68
C THR A 102 2.64 4.83 31.80
N ALA A 103 1.46 4.23 31.58
CA ALA A 103 0.38 4.28 32.56
C ALA A 103 0.78 3.68 33.94
N PRO A 104 0.41 4.35 35.06
CA PRO A 104 0.86 4.00 36.42
C PRO A 104 0.22 2.76 37.05
N GLU A 105 -0.77 2.13 36.41
CA GLU A 105 -1.55 1.05 37.00
C GLU A 105 -1.78 -0.08 35.99
N GLY A 106 -0.93 -1.12 36.02
CA GLY A 106 -1.21 -2.49 35.57
C GLY A 106 -1.77 -2.76 34.16
N SER A 107 -1.94 -1.72 33.33
CA SER A 107 -2.60 -1.76 32.01
C SER A 107 -1.63 -1.50 30.86
N GLY A 108 -0.43 -1.01 31.17
CA GLY A 108 0.68 -0.88 30.22
C GLY A 108 1.40 -2.22 30.02
N ASN A 109 0.73 -3.22 29.47
CA ASN A 109 1.40 -4.48 29.06
C ASN A 109 2.21 -4.31 27.76
N GLN A 110 2.61 -3.07 27.43
CA GLN A 110 3.28 -2.79 26.17
C GLN A 110 4.58 -3.58 26.11
N LYS A 111 4.68 -4.35 25.03
CA LYS A 111 5.84 -5.22 24.82
C LYS A 111 7.03 -4.40 24.34
N SER A 112 8.14 -5.08 24.08
CA SER A 112 9.41 -4.47 23.71
C SER A 112 9.51 -4.18 22.19
N PHE A 113 10.65 -3.63 21.78
CA PHE A 113 11.03 -3.35 20.38
C PHE A 113 10.24 -2.24 19.69
N ASN A 114 9.57 -1.38 20.46
CA ASN A 114 8.87 -0.23 19.93
C ASN A 114 9.78 1.01 19.89
N THR A 115 9.67 1.78 18.82
CA THR A 115 10.27 3.12 18.69
C THR A 115 9.14 4.13 18.56
N ALA A 116 9.05 5.10 19.48
CA ALA A 116 8.11 6.21 19.39
C ALA A 116 8.84 7.54 19.53
N VAL A 117 8.78 8.38 18.51
CA VAL A 117 9.41 9.70 18.48
C VAL A 117 8.38 10.74 18.08
N GLY A 118 8.00 11.61 19.02
CA GLY A 118 7.00 12.66 18.82
C GLY A 118 5.93 12.65 19.92
N GLU A 119 5.31 13.81 20.15
CA GLU A 119 4.26 13.93 21.17
C GLU A 119 3.11 12.96 20.89
N LYS A 120 2.67 12.22 21.92
CA LYS A 120 1.56 11.25 21.89
C LYS A 120 1.72 10.10 20.88
N SER A 121 2.91 9.86 20.35
CA SER A 121 3.17 8.69 19.50
C SER A 121 3.06 7.39 20.32
N LEU A 122 2.37 6.36 19.81
CA LEU A 122 2.16 5.06 20.50
C LEU A 122 1.61 5.12 21.94
N ILE A 123 0.85 6.17 22.30
CA ILE A 123 0.40 6.38 23.68
C ILE A 123 -0.60 5.32 24.19
N SER A 124 -1.38 4.70 23.29
CA SER A 124 -2.43 3.72 23.65
C SER A 124 -1.96 2.26 23.61
N LEU A 125 -0.65 2.02 23.44
CA LEU A 125 -0.11 0.68 23.26
C LEU A 125 -0.36 -0.20 24.50
N SER A 126 -1.03 -1.33 24.31
CA SER A 126 -1.37 -2.27 25.39
C SER A 126 -0.63 -3.59 25.29
N LEU A 127 -0.55 -4.24 24.13
CA LEU A 127 0.15 -5.53 23.93
C LEU A 127 1.06 -5.56 22.69
N GLY A 128 1.07 -4.49 21.89
CA GLY A 128 1.83 -4.45 20.65
C GLY A 128 3.36 -4.42 20.86
N GLU A 129 4.08 -5.01 19.92
CA GLU A 129 5.54 -5.07 19.85
C GLU A 129 6.04 -4.73 18.45
N SER A 130 7.31 -4.33 18.35
CA SER A 130 7.99 -4.08 17.08
C SER A 130 7.33 -2.99 16.21
N ASN A 131 6.75 -1.95 16.82
CA ASN A 131 6.20 -0.81 16.09
C ASN A 131 7.19 0.35 16.00
N THR A 132 7.21 1.05 14.87
CA THR A 132 7.94 2.32 14.69
C THR A 132 6.93 3.43 14.45
N ALA A 133 6.87 4.43 15.34
CA ALA A 133 6.02 5.60 15.23
C ALA A 133 6.86 6.87 15.32
N VAL A 134 6.90 7.66 14.26
CA VAL A 134 7.69 8.90 14.20
C VAL A 134 6.80 10.04 13.72
N GLY A 135 6.43 10.96 14.62
CA GLY A 135 5.57 12.10 14.36
C GLY A 135 4.57 12.36 15.49
N TYR A 136 3.97 13.55 15.48
CA TYR A 136 2.87 13.88 16.39
C TYR A 136 1.72 12.90 16.20
N SER A 137 1.31 12.21 17.28
CA SER A 137 0.19 11.25 17.30
C SER A 137 0.30 10.11 16.26
N ALA A 138 1.51 9.77 15.79
CA ALA A 138 1.70 8.57 14.96
C ALA A 138 1.34 7.31 15.75
N LEU A 139 0.51 6.42 15.18
CA LEU A 139 -0.01 5.22 15.85
C LEU A 139 -0.69 5.48 17.21
N PHE A 140 -1.34 6.65 17.37
CA PHE A 140 -1.97 7.06 18.63
C PHE A 140 -2.92 6.02 19.22
N SER A 141 -3.80 5.44 18.41
CA SER A 141 -4.84 4.50 18.84
C SER A 141 -4.40 3.03 18.84
N ASN A 142 -3.14 2.73 18.53
CA ASN A 142 -2.68 1.35 18.38
C ASN A 142 -2.60 0.66 19.74
N THR A 143 -3.48 -0.29 19.99
CA THR A 143 -3.53 -1.04 21.24
C THR A 143 -2.75 -2.35 21.13
N ASN A 144 -3.03 -3.15 20.11
CA ASN A 144 -2.54 -4.52 19.98
C ASN A 144 -1.79 -4.79 18.66
N GLY A 145 -1.76 -3.81 17.74
CA GLY A 145 -1.06 -3.97 16.47
C GLY A 145 0.44 -4.16 16.65
N VAL A 146 1.01 -5.01 15.81
CA VAL A 146 2.43 -5.37 15.79
C VAL A 146 3.03 -5.11 14.42
N PHE A 147 4.35 -4.88 14.36
CA PHE A 147 5.10 -4.71 13.11
C PHE A 147 4.63 -3.52 12.24
N ASN A 148 4.01 -2.50 12.84
CA ASN A 148 3.61 -1.32 12.08
C ASN A 148 4.75 -0.29 12.02
N THR A 149 4.91 0.35 10.87
CA THR A 149 5.76 1.52 10.68
C THR A 149 4.87 2.70 10.30
N ALA A 150 4.90 3.79 11.07
CA ALA A 150 4.15 5.01 10.83
C ALA A 150 5.08 6.22 10.97
N VAL A 151 5.31 6.93 9.88
CA VAL A 151 6.22 8.09 9.84
C VAL A 151 5.46 9.29 9.27
N GLY A 152 5.14 10.26 10.12
CA GLY A 152 4.40 11.46 9.77
C GLY A 152 3.45 11.90 10.89
N ARG A 153 3.00 13.15 10.85
CA ARG A 153 1.94 13.64 11.73
C ARG A 153 0.68 12.80 11.51
N GLU A 154 0.14 12.21 12.57
CA GLU A 154 -1.10 11.42 12.55
C GLU A 154 -1.07 10.27 11.52
N ALA A 155 0.12 9.80 11.16
CA ALA A 155 0.27 8.61 10.34
C ALA A 155 -0.29 7.40 11.10
N LEU A 156 -1.23 6.67 10.47
CA LEU A 156 -1.83 5.46 11.02
C LEU A 156 -2.50 5.67 12.39
N VAL A 157 -3.03 6.89 12.63
CA VAL A 157 -3.51 7.37 13.95
C VAL A 157 -4.68 6.55 14.52
N ASN A 158 -5.56 6.02 13.67
CA ASN A 158 -6.76 5.28 14.05
C ASN A 158 -6.57 3.75 14.07
N ASN A 159 -5.37 3.25 13.76
CA ASN A 159 -5.12 1.81 13.78
C ASN A 159 -5.22 1.30 15.21
N SER A 160 -6.06 0.29 15.45
CA SER A 160 -6.27 -0.31 16.77
C SER A 160 -5.54 -1.64 16.90
N THR A 161 -5.83 -2.57 15.99
CA THR A 161 -5.29 -3.95 16.01
C THR A 161 -4.63 -4.36 14.71
N GLY A 162 -4.65 -3.53 13.66
CA GLY A 162 -4.01 -3.81 12.38
C GLY A 162 -2.50 -4.01 12.54
N GLN A 163 -1.93 -4.85 11.68
CA GLN A 163 -0.55 -5.36 11.81
C GLN A 163 0.20 -5.24 10.49
N ALA A 164 1.54 -5.20 10.56
CA ALA A 164 2.42 -5.19 9.39
C ALA A 164 2.15 -4.06 8.39
N ASN A 165 1.55 -2.94 8.82
CA ASN A 165 1.30 -1.80 7.95
C ASN A 165 2.53 -0.88 7.89
N THR A 166 2.89 -0.39 6.70
CA THR A 166 3.93 0.62 6.51
C THR A 166 3.31 1.89 5.95
N THR A 167 3.36 2.97 6.72
CA THR A 167 2.68 4.23 6.43
C THR A 167 3.65 5.39 6.55
N ILE A 168 3.77 6.19 5.48
CA ILE A 168 4.73 7.30 5.42
C ILE A 168 4.06 8.54 4.82
N GLY A 169 3.94 9.62 5.60
CA GLY A 169 3.30 10.87 5.21
C GLY A 169 2.42 11.43 6.33
N ALA A 170 2.21 12.74 6.37
CA ALA A 170 1.24 13.32 7.29
C ALA A 170 -0.19 12.91 6.89
N PHE A 171 -0.97 12.44 7.87
CA PHE A 171 -2.32 11.87 7.72
C PHE A 171 -2.40 10.65 6.79
N ALA A 172 -1.26 10.03 6.47
CA ALA A 172 -1.26 8.81 5.69
C ALA A 172 -1.89 7.66 6.50
N GLY A 173 -2.70 6.83 5.85
CA GLY A 173 -3.33 5.65 6.45
C GLY A 173 -4.22 5.94 7.66
N ASP A 174 -4.67 7.18 7.84
CA ASP A 174 -5.48 7.59 8.99
C ASP A 174 -6.86 6.89 9.04
N ASN A 175 -7.31 6.34 7.92
CA ASN A 175 -8.54 5.57 7.83
C ASN A 175 -8.37 4.09 8.23
N ILE A 176 -7.14 3.57 8.31
CA ILE A 176 -6.88 2.17 8.69
C ILE A 176 -7.17 1.96 10.17
N THR A 177 -8.05 1.01 10.48
CA THR A 177 -8.42 0.61 11.85
C THR A 177 -7.92 -0.79 12.19
N THR A 178 -8.20 -1.77 11.34
CA THR A 178 -7.88 -3.20 11.59
C THR A 178 -7.20 -3.87 10.40
N GLY A 179 -7.04 -3.17 9.27
CA GLY A 179 -6.36 -3.67 8.08
C GLY A 179 -4.93 -4.13 8.35
N VAL A 180 -4.48 -5.12 7.57
CA VAL A 180 -3.18 -5.78 7.74
C VAL A 180 -2.34 -5.71 6.48
N ASN A 181 -1.02 -5.57 6.62
CA ASN A 181 -0.07 -5.66 5.51
C ASN A 181 -0.33 -4.63 4.39
N ASN A 182 -0.68 -3.39 4.75
CA ASN A 182 -0.84 -2.31 3.79
C ASN A 182 0.40 -1.41 3.74
N ILE A 183 0.72 -0.90 2.55
CA ILE A 183 1.73 0.13 2.33
C ILE A 183 1.01 1.40 1.89
N VAL A 184 1.08 2.48 2.68
CA VAL A 184 0.40 3.75 2.38
C VAL A 184 1.38 4.90 2.43
N ILE A 185 1.72 5.48 1.29
CA ILE A 185 2.78 6.49 1.18
C ILE A 185 2.23 7.76 0.52
N GLY A 186 2.36 8.90 1.19
CA GLY A 186 1.99 10.22 0.68
C GLY A 186 1.15 11.05 1.66
N TYR A 187 1.10 12.37 1.47
CA TYR A 187 0.25 13.25 2.28
C TYR A 187 -1.23 12.89 2.12
N ALA A 188 -1.91 12.60 3.23
CA ALA A 188 -3.31 12.19 3.27
C ALA A 188 -3.66 11.02 2.32
N ALA A 189 -2.70 10.12 2.06
CA ALA A 189 -2.95 8.90 1.31
C ALA A 189 -3.80 7.95 2.16
N GLN A 190 -4.84 7.35 1.59
CA GLN A 190 -5.79 6.49 2.31
C GLN A 190 -5.96 5.15 1.60
N SER A 191 -6.00 4.06 2.36
CA SER A 191 -6.37 2.75 1.82
C SER A 191 -7.82 2.77 1.32
N SER A 192 -8.22 1.77 0.54
CA SER A 192 -9.60 1.73 0.02
C SER A 192 -10.68 1.66 1.11
N SER A 193 -10.38 1.12 2.29
CA SER A 193 -11.21 1.15 3.50
C SER A 193 -10.36 0.86 4.75
N GLY A 194 -10.91 1.06 5.96
CA GLY A 194 -10.18 0.88 7.22
C GLY A 194 -9.86 -0.57 7.60
N THR A 195 -10.52 -1.53 6.96
CA THR A 195 -10.40 -2.98 7.27
C THR A 195 -9.68 -3.78 6.18
N VAL A 196 -9.30 -3.14 5.07
CA VAL A 196 -8.68 -3.82 3.93
C VAL A 196 -7.25 -4.22 4.23
N SER A 197 -6.78 -5.26 3.55
CA SER A 197 -5.45 -5.82 3.77
C SER A 197 -4.72 -6.02 2.43
N ASN A 198 -3.40 -6.04 2.47
CA ASN A 198 -2.55 -6.33 1.31
C ASN A 198 -2.61 -5.30 0.17
N GLN A 199 -2.84 -4.02 0.48
CA GLN A 199 -2.88 -2.95 -0.53
C GLN A 199 -1.64 -2.06 -0.50
N ILE A 200 -1.20 -1.61 -1.68
CA ILE A 200 -0.20 -0.55 -1.83
C ILE A 200 -0.92 0.71 -2.35
N THR A 201 -0.94 1.77 -1.55
CA THR A 201 -1.50 3.09 -1.89
C THR A 201 -0.38 4.11 -2.01
N LEU A 202 -0.29 4.78 -3.17
CA LEU A 202 0.72 5.79 -3.46
C LEU A 202 0.07 7.15 -3.73
N GLY A 203 0.02 7.98 -2.69
CA GLY A 203 -0.53 9.32 -2.68
C GLY A 203 -2.03 9.38 -2.45
N ASN A 204 -2.57 10.60 -2.58
CA ASN A 204 -4.00 10.88 -2.42
C ASN A 204 -4.66 11.11 -3.79
N ASN A 205 -5.90 11.57 -3.78
CA ASN A 205 -6.67 11.81 -4.99
C ASN A 205 -6.21 12.97 -5.89
N GLN A 206 -5.22 13.75 -5.45
CA GLN A 206 -4.61 14.84 -6.24
C GLN A 206 -3.46 14.34 -7.11
N ILE A 207 -3.05 13.06 -6.99
CA ILE A 207 -2.02 12.49 -7.85
C ILE A 207 -2.56 12.35 -9.27
N THR A 208 -1.90 13.01 -10.22
CA THR A 208 -2.26 13.00 -11.65
C THR A 208 -1.37 12.09 -12.49
N SER A 209 -0.18 11.72 -11.99
CA SER A 209 0.72 10.81 -12.67
C SER A 209 1.58 10.03 -11.68
N LEU A 210 1.75 8.74 -11.93
CA LEU A 210 2.75 7.92 -11.27
C LEU A 210 3.98 7.86 -12.19
N ARG A 211 5.03 8.62 -11.84
CA ARG A 211 6.24 8.71 -12.66
C ARG A 211 7.28 7.69 -12.22
N CYS A 212 7.65 6.80 -13.13
CA CYS A 212 8.77 5.87 -12.98
C CYS A 212 9.62 5.88 -14.26
N ASN A 213 10.95 5.84 -14.12
CA ASN A 213 11.86 5.74 -15.28
C ASN A 213 12.00 4.29 -15.79
N VAL A 214 11.31 3.34 -15.13
CA VAL A 214 11.18 1.95 -15.57
C VAL A 214 9.83 1.77 -16.25
N THR A 215 9.82 1.06 -17.37
CA THR A 215 8.63 0.96 -18.22
C THR A 215 7.70 -0.21 -17.85
N SER A 216 8.11 -1.07 -16.91
CA SER A 216 7.32 -2.26 -16.55
C SER A 216 7.36 -2.58 -15.06
N ILE A 217 6.24 -3.12 -14.58
CA ILE A 217 6.14 -3.84 -13.31
C ILE A 217 6.14 -5.32 -13.67
N SER A 218 7.12 -6.08 -13.18
CA SER A 218 7.17 -7.53 -13.43
C SER A 218 6.18 -8.26 -12.53
N SER A 219 5.59 -9.33 -13.06
CA SER A 219 4.81 -10.30 -12.29
C SER A 219 5.49 -11.67 -12.41
N LEU A 220 5.66 -12.38 -11.28
CA LEU A 220 6.18 -13.75 -11.29
C LEU A 220 5.27 -14.62 -12.16
N SER A 221 5.85 -15.28 -13.18
CA SER A 221 5.07 -15.97 -14.21
C SER A 221 5.80 -17.21 -14.76
N ASP A 222 6.76 -17.75 -13.99
CA ASP A 222 7.53 -18.94 -14.36
C ASP A 222 6.63 -20.18 -14.48
N ALA A 223 6.91 -21.05 -15.45
CA ALA A 223 6.13 -22.26 -15.66
C ALA A 223 6.23 -23.26 -14.50
N ARG A 224 7.35 -23.25 -13.75
CA ARG A 224 7.57 -24.12 -12.59
C ARG A 224 6.67 -23.77 -11.40
N ASP A 225 6.27 -22.50 -11.33
CA ASP A 225 5.39 -21.98 -10.29
C ASP A 225 3.90 -22.07 -10.68
N LYS A 226 3.59 -22.71 -11.82
CA LYS A 226 2.23 -22.88 -12.36
C LYS A 226 1.84 -24.34 -12.46
N LYS A 227 0.57 -24.63 -12.22
CA LYS A 227 -0.06 -25.95 -12.38
C LYS A 227 -1.36 -25.82 -13.16
N ASN A 228 -1.81 -26.91 -13.77
CA ASN A 228 -3.06 -26.99 -14.54
C ASN A 228 -3.14 -25.98 -15.71
N ILE A 229 -2.04 -25.79 -16.43
CA ILE A 229 -1.96 -24.90 -17.60
C ILE A 229 -2.82 -25.48 -18.72
N ARG A 230 -3.76 -24.68 -19.25
CA ARG A 230 -4.69 -25.03 -20.33
C ARG A 230 -4.95 -23.82 -21.22
N ASP A 231 -5.45 -24.07 -22.42
CA ASP A 231 -5.85 -23.00 -23.33
C ASP A 231 -7.00 -22.17 -22.76
N LEU A 232 -6.97 -20.87 -23.04
CA LEU A 232 -7.98 -19.92 -22.59
C LEU A 232 -9.24 -20.06 -23.45
N SER A 233 -10.38 -20.33 -22.81
CA SER A 233 -11.69 -20.44 -23.49
C SER A 233 -12.37 -19.08 -23.70
N LEU A 234 -12.01 -18.07 -22.90
CA LEU A 234 -12.57 -16.72 -23.00
C LEU A 234 -11.82 -15.93 -24.08
N GLY A 235 -12.56 -15.42 -25.06
CA GLY A 235 -12.00 -14.71 -26.21
C GLY A 235 -12.98 -13.69 -26.76
N LEU A 236 -13.23 -13.74 -28.08
CA LEU A 236 -13.99 -12.68 -28.77
C LEU A 236 -15.40 -12.50 -28.19
N ASN A 237 -16.14 -13.58 -27.98
CA ASN A 237 -17.51 -13.53 -27.46
C ASN A 237 -17.62 -12.91 -26.06
N PHE A 238 -16.63 -13.15 -25.20
CA PHE A 238 -16.55 -12.53 -23.88
C PHE A 238 -16.26 -11.04 -24.02
N LEU A 239 -15.27 -10.68 -24.83
CA LEU A 239 -14.86 -9.29 -25.02
C LEU A 239 -15.99 -8.43 -25.63
N MET A 240 -16.81 -9.00 -26.52
CA MET A 240 -17.94 -8.30 -27.12
C MET A 240 -19.10 -7.99 -26.13
N LYS A 241 -19.12 -8.62 -24.95
CA LYS A 241 -20.09 -8.32 -23.88
C LYS A 241 -19.66 -7.13 -23.02
N ILE A 242 -18.37 -6.81 -23.03
CA ILE A 242 -17.79 -5.69 -22.30
C ILE A 242 -18.10 -4.36 -23.00
N LYS A 243 -18.48 -3.33 -22.22
CA LYS A 243 -18.89 -2.02 -22.74
C LYS A 243 -17.92 -0.90 -22.32
N PRO A 244 -17.06 -0.40 -23.23
CA PRO A 244 -16.30 0.82 -22.99
C PRO A 244 -17.23 2.02 -22.80
N ARG A 245 -16.92 2.90 -21.85
CA ARG A 245 -17.67 4.12 -21.55
C ARG A 245 -16.76 5.34 -21.60
N GLU A 246 -17.31 6.45 -22.08
CA GLU A 246 -16.78 7.79 -21.86
C GLU A 246 -17.53 8.40 -20.68
N PHE A 247 -16.80 8.98 -19.73
CA PHE A 247 -17.39 9.58 -18.54
C PHE A 247 -16.49 10.66 -17.96
N ASN A 248 -17.12 11.59 -17.25
CA ASN A 248 -16.44 12.59 -16.43
C ASN A 248 -16.45 12.12 -14.97
N TRP A 249 -15.34 12.31 -14.27
CA TRP A 249 -15.26 11.96 -12.85
C TRP A 249 -16.13 12.91 -12.03
N ASP A 250 -17.01 12.36 -11.20
CA ASP A 250 -17.64 13.10 -10.10
C ASP A 250 -17.37 12.33 -8.79
N LYS A 251 -16.23 12.65 -8.18
CA LYS A 251 -15.70 11.83 -7.07
C LYS A 251 -16.43 12.19 -5.77
N ARG A 252 -16.99 11.19 -5.08
CA ARG A 252 -17.67 11.38 -3.78
C ARG A 252 -16.81 12.06 -2.71
N GLU A 253 -15.51 11.84 -2.76
CA GLU A 253 -14.53 12.48 -1.86
C GLU A 253 -14.37 13.98 -2.07
N TRP A 254 -14.90 14.53 -3.17
CA TRP A 254 -14.97 15.98 -3.35
C TRP A 254 -16.11 16.60 -2.54
N TYR A 255 -17.00 15.80 -1.95
CA TYR A 255 -18.18 16.25 -1.22
C TYR A 255 -18.09 15.94 0.28
N ASP A 256 -18.65 16.83 1.10
CA ASP A 256 -18.72 16.62 2.54
C ASP A 256 -19.75 15.53 2.90
N ASP A 257 -20.85 15.45 2.15
CA ASP A 257 -21.92 14.45 2.33
C ASP A 257 -21.65 13.12 1.59
N LYS A 258 -20.57 13.07 0.81
CA LYS A 258 -20.16 11.93 -0.02
C LYS A 258 -21.19 11.50 -1.08
N ASN A 259 -22.07 12.39 -1.51
CA ASN A 259 -22.99 12.11 -2.60
C ASN A 259 -22.37 12.51 -3.95
N ASN A 260 -22.75 11.81 -5.02
CA ASN A 260 -22.44 12.17 -6.40
C ASN A 260 -23.73 12.71 -7.02
N ASP A 261 -23.80 14.04 -7.14
CA ASP A 261 -24.95 14.75 -7.72
C ASP A 261 -24.57 15.49 -9.03
N GLY A 262 -23.32 15.34 -9.48
CA GLY A 262 -22.79 15.95 -10.69
C GLY A 262 -22.31 17.39 -10.53
N SER A 263 -22.51 18.04 -9.37
CA SER A 263 -22.17 19.46 -9.19
C SER A 263 -20.66 19.75 -9.16
N LYS A 264 -19.84 18.74 -8.85
CA LYS A 264 -18.37 18.80 -8.85
C LYS A 264 -17.74 17.95 -9.96
N MET A 265 -18.50 17.60 -10.98
CA MET A 265 -18.02 16.81 -12.11
C MET A 265 -16.82 17.47 -12.80
N SER A 266 -15.79 16.68 -13.09
CA SER A 266 -14.62 17.05 -13.88
C SER A 266 -15.01 17.57 -15.26
N GLU A 267 -14.36 18.62 -15.75
CA GLU A 267 -14.61 19.14 -17.11
C GLU A 267 -14.03 18.23 -18.21
N THR A 268 -12.92 17.54 -17.91
CA THR A 268 -12.24 16.68 -18.88
C THR A 268 -12.84 15.28 -18.87
N PRO A 269 -13.35 14.79 -20.02
CA PRO A 269 -13.85 13.42 -20.13
C PRO A 269 -12.69 12.42 -20.14
N THR A 270 -12.96 11.23 -19.63
CA THR A 270 -12.05 10.09 -19.63
C THR A 270 -12.77 8.84 -20.15
N ALA A 271 -12.01 7.91 -20.73
CA ALA A 271 -12.55 6.65 -21.20
C ALA A 271 -12.14 5.50 -20.26
N GLY A 272 -13.04 4.55 -20.06
CA GLY A 272 -12.79 3.38 -19.22
C GLY A 272 -13.96 2.40 -19.23
N PHE A 273 -14.11 1.70 -18.11
CA PHE A 273 -15.18 0.73 -17.90
C PHE A 273 -15.83 0.95 -16.53
N ILE A 274 -17.11 0.63 -16.42
CA ILE A 274 -17.86 0.71 -15.18
C ILE A 274 -17.71 -0.62 -14.44
N ALA A 275 -17.25 -0.57 -13.19
CA ALA A 275 -16.93 -1.76 -12.40
C ALA A 275 -18.15 -2.68 -12.21
N GLN A 276 -19.35 -2.12 -12.08
CA GLN A 276 -20.60 -2.89 -11.97
C GLN A 276 -20.89 -3.66 -13.26
N GLU A 277 -20.74 -3.02 -14.43
CA GLU A 277 -20.93 -3.69 -15.73
C GLU A 277 -19.87 -4.79 -15.94
N PHE A 278 -18.63 -4.57 -15.50
CA PHE A 278 -17.60 -5.61 -15.47
C PHE A 278 -17.98 -6.80 -14.58
N ASP A 279 -18.52 -6.52 -13.40
CA ASP A 279 -18.93 -7.56 -12.46
C ASP A 279 -20.06 -8.42 -13.04
N GLU A 280 -21.06 -7.79 -13.67
CA GLU A 280 -22.15 -8.50 -14.33
C GLU A 280 -21.64 -9.45 -15.42
N VAL A 281 -20.74 -8.97 -16.29
CA VAL A 281 -20.19 -9.80 -17.38
C VAL A 281 -19.31 -10.93 -16.85
N GLN A 282 -18.43 -10.69 -15.87
CA GLN A 282 -17.61 -11.78 -15.34
C GLN A 282 -18.46 -12.87 -14.67
N ASN A 283 -19.55 -12.48 -13.98
CA ASN A 283 -20.44 -13.43 -13.30
C ASN A 283 -21.29 -14.22 -14.31
N SER A 284 -21.80 -13.57 -15.37
CA SER A 284 -22.61 -14.26 -16.39
C SER A 284 -21.81 -15.28 -17.19
N GLU A 285 -20.50 -15.09 -17.30
CA GLU A 285 -19.59 -15.95 -18.05
C GLU A 285 -18.80 -16.93 -17.16
N HIS A 286 -19.09 -16.98 -15.85
CA HIS A 286 -18.34 -17.79 -14.87
C HIS A 286 -16.82 -17.53 -14.91
N ALA A 287 -16.47 -16.25 -15.04
CA ALA A 287 -15.12 -15.74 -15.24
C ALA A 287 -14.59 -14.95 -14.03
N GLU A 288 -15.15 -15.14 -12.83
CA GLU A 288 -14.78 -14.45 -11.60
C GLU A 288 -13.30 -14.66 -11.23
N TRP A 289 -12.71 -15.77 -11.69
CA TRP A 289 -11.29 -16.08 -11.54
C TRP A 289 -10.36 -15.10 -12.29
N LEU A 290 -10.86 -14.34 -13.28
CA LEU A 290 -10.11 -13.25 -13.90
C LEU A 290 -9.93 -12.06 -12.94
N ASN A 291 -10.74 -11.95 -11.89
CA ASN A 291 -10.68 -10.88 -10.91
C ASN A 291 -10.69 -9.47 -11.55
N LEU A 292 -11.70 -9.20 -12.38
CA LEU A 292 -11.82 -7.93 -13.10
C LEU A 292 -12.30 -6.77 -12.21
N VAL A 293 -12.86 -7.08 -11.04
CA VAL A 293 -13.43 -6.10 -10.12
C VAL A 293 -12.99 -6.42 -8.69
N LEU A 294 -12.31 -5.47 -8.06
CA LEU A 294 -12.00 -5.52 -6.64
C LEU A 294 -13.21 -5.05 -5.84
N LYS A 295 -13.60 -5.85 -4.86
CA LYS A 295 -14.78 -5.65 -4.01
C LYS A 295 -14.43 -5.44 -2.53
N ASP A 296 -13.15 -5.20 -2.22
CA ASP A 296 -12.66 -5.02 -0.85
C ASP A 296 -13.36 -3.86 -0.13
N ASN A 297 -13.77 -2.83 -0.89
CA ASN A 297 -14.69 -1.80 -0.42
C ASN A 297 -16.03 -1.89 -1.18
N PRO A 298 -17.13 -2.35 -0.55
CA PRO A 298 -18.41 -2.49 -1.23
C PRO A 298 -19.03 -1.13 -1.61
N GLU A 299 -18.64 -0.04 -0.94
CA GLU A 299 -19.09 1.29 -1.31
C GLU A 299 -18.37 1.80 -2.56
N ARG A 300 -17.16 1.31 -2.85
CA ARG A 300 -16.30 1.79 -3.95
C ARG A 300 -15.64 0.61 -4.66
N LEU A 301 -16.31 0.09 -5.69
CA LEU A 301 -15.75 -0.93 -6.56
C LEU A 301 -14.64 -0.36 -7.46
N GLU A 302 -13.61 -1.17 -7.70
CA GLU A 302 -12.44 -0.79 -8.50
C GLU A 302 -12.20 -1.84 -9.61
N ALA A 303 -11.79 -1.42 -10.81
CA ALA A 303 -11.63 -2.31 -11.96
C ALA A 303 -10.15 -2.66 -12.24
N THR A 304 -9.88 -3.93 -12.57
CA THR A 304 -8.53 -4.45 -12.87
C THR A 304 -8.35 -4.68 -14.37
N TYR A 305 -8.04 -3.60 -15.11
CA TYR A 305 -7.91 -3.62 -16.58
C TYR A 305 -6.83 -4.59 -17.09
N GLY A 306 -5.75 -4.78 -16.34
CA GLY A 306 -4.62 -5.61 -16.76
C GLY A 306 -4.98 -7.08 -16.99
N ASN A 307 -5.98 -7.60 -16.27
CA ASN A 307 -6.39 -8.99 -16.35
C ASN A 307 -7.18 -9.31 -17.63
N LEU A 308 -7.60 -8.29 -18.39
CA LEU A 308 -8.22 -8.48 -19.71
C LEU A 308 -7.21 -8.78 -20.81
N LEU A 309 -5.92 -8.47 -20.62
CA LEU A 309 -4.93 -8.57 -21.70
C LEU A 309 -4.86 -9.98 -22.31
N PRO A 310 -4.84 -11.10 -21.55
CA PRO A 310 -4.86 -12.44 -22.14
C PRO A 310 -6.15 -12.72 -22.95
N VAL A 311 -7.30 -12.22 -22.48
CA VAL A 311 -8.59 -12.37 -23.17
C VAL A 311 -8.61 -11.57 -24.46
N MET A 312 -8.03 -10.36 -24.47
CA MET A 312 -7.90 -9.55 -25.68
C MET A 312 -7.00 -10.22 -26.72
N VAL A 313 -5.88 -10.82 -26.29
CA VAL A 313 -5.01 -11.59 -27.20
C VAL A 313 -5.78 -12.77 -27.80
N LYS A 314 -6.53 -13.51 -26.97
CA LYS A 314 -7.36 -14.62 -27.44
C LYS A 314 -8.47 -14.15 -28.39
N ALA A 315 -9.13 -13.02 -28.10
CA ALA A 315 -10.14 -12.43 -28.98
C ALA A 315 -9.59 -12.06 -30.36
N ILE A 316 -8.36 -11.53 -30.42
CA ILE A 316 -7.69 -11.23 -31.70
C ILE A 316 -7.38 -12.52 -32.47
N GLN A 317 -6.96 -13.58 -31.78
CA GLN A 317 -6.74 -14.90 -32.40
C GLN A 317 -8.05 -15.47 -32.96
N ASP A 318 -9.14 -15.41 -32.19
CA ASP A 318 -10.46 -15.87 -32.61
C ASP A 318 -10.95 -15.09 -33.84
N LEU A 319 -10.82 -13.75 -33.81
CA LEU A 319 -11.19 -12.89 -34.93
C LEU A 319 -10.41 -13.23 -36.20
N LYS A 320 -9.09 -13.49 -36.07
CA LYS A 320 -8.27 -13.93 -37.20
C LYS A 320 -8.78 -15.24 -37.78
N THR A 321 -9.09 -16.23 -36.93
CA THR A 321 -9.63 -17.52 -37.37
C THR A 321 -10.97 -17.38 -38.07
N GLU A 322 -11.89 -16.56 -37.54
CA GLU A 322 -13.18 -16.29 -38.18
C GLU A 322 -13.01 -15.68 -39.58
N LYS A 323 -12.09 -14.70 -39.71
CA LYS A 323 -11.79 -14.05 -40.99
C LYS A 323 -11.12 -14.99 -41.99
N ASP A 324 -10.19 -15.83 -41.54
CA ASP A 324 -9.54 -16.81 -42.42
C ASP A 324 -10.57 -17.83 -42.97
N ASN A 325 -11.54 -18.24 -42.13
CA ASN A 325 -12.64 -19.11 -42.54
C ASN A 325 -13.59 -18.43 -43.54
N GLU A 326 -13.95 -17.16 -43.30
CA GLU A 326 -14.77 -16.35 -44.21
C GLU A 326 -14.08 -16.19 -45.58
N ILE A 327 -12.78 -15.87 -45.59
CA ILE A 327 -11.99 -15.75 -46.82
C ILE A 327 -11.92 -17.09 -47.57
N ALA A 328 -11.75 -18.21 -46.86
CA ALA A 328 -11.74 -19.53 -47.49
C ALA A 328 -13.09 -19.87 -48.14
N SER A 329 -14.19 -19.56 -47.45
CA SER A 329 -15.56 -19.75 -47.98
C SER A 329 -15.80 -18.91 -49.23
N LEU A 330 -15.50 -17.59 -49.17
CA LEU A 330 -15.63 -16.68 -50.31
C LEU A 330 -14.76 -17.10 -51.51
N LYS A 331 -13.56 -17.65 -51.27
CA LYS A 331 -12.71 -18.19 -52.35
C LYS A 331 -13.34 -19.41 -53.02
N SER A 332 -13.97 -20.29 -52.24
CA SER A 332 -14.67 -21.47 -52.75
C SER A 332 -15.89 -21.06 -53.59
N GLU A 333 -16.70 -20.13 -53.09
CA GLU A 333 -17.86 -19.60 -53.81
C GLU A 333 -17.45 -18.91 -55.12
N ASN A 334 -16.41 -18.08 -55.09
CA ASN A 334 -15.87 -17.45 -56.29
C ASN A 334 -15.35 -18.46 -57.32
N LEU A 335 -14.78 -19.59 -56.87
CA LEU A 335 -14.35 -20.65 -57.77
C LEU A 335 -15.56 -21.35 -58.42
N GLN A 336 -16.64 -21.54 -57.68
CA GLN A 336 -17.88 -22.13 -58.19
C GLN A 336 -18.57 -21.21 -59.20
N LEU A 337 -18.74 -19.93 -58.87
CA LEU A 337 -19.32 -18.93 -59.77
C LEU A 337 -18.53 -18.79 -61.07
N LYS A 338 -17.18 -18.89 -61.02
CA LYS A 338 -16.35 -18.92 -62.23
C LYS A 338 -16.66 -20.13 -63.12
N LYS A 339 -16.82 -21.32 -62.54
CA LYS A 339 -17.19 -22.53 -63.30
C LYS A 339 -18.58 -22.41 -63.93
N GLU A 340 -19.56 -21.88 -63.19
CA GLU A 340 -20.91 -21.65 -63.71
C GLU A 340 -20.92 -20.62 -64.83
N LEU A 341 -20.15 -19.53 -64.68
CA LEU A 341 -19.97 -18.52 -65.72
C LEU A 341 -19.38 -19.10 -67.00
N ASP A 342 -18.36 -19.96 -66.87
CA ASP A 342 -17.73 -20.59 -68.03
C ASP A 342 -18.66 -21.60 -68.71
N ALA A 343 -19.44 -22.36 -67.95
CA ALA A 343 -20.49 -23.23 -68.52
C ALA A 343 -21.57 -22.44 -69.26
N LEU A 344 -21.98 -21.29 -68.72
CA LEU A 344 -22.99 -20.44 -69.34
C LEU A 344 -22.48 -19.81 -70.65
N LYS A 345 -21.21 -19.39 -70.70
CA LYS A 345 -20.55 -18.97 -71.95
C LYS A 345 -20.53 -20.10 -72.99
N GLU A 346 -20.30 -21.34 -72.57
CA GLU A 346 -20.34 -22.48 -73.47
C GLU A 346 -21.74 -22.72 -74.06
N VAL A 347 -22.79 -22.61 -73.23
CA VAL A 347 -24.18 -22.69 -73.69
C VAL A 347 -24.50 -21.54 -74.67
N GLN A 348 -24.06 -20.31 -74.39
CA GLN A 348 -24.22 -19.18 -75.30
C GLN A 348 -23.55 -19.43 -76.67
N MET A 349 -22.33 -19.98 -76.68
CA MET A 349 -21.66 -20.36 -77.92
C MET A 349 -22.43 -21.43 -78.70
N ARG A 350 -22.98 -22.43 -78.01
CA ARG A 350 -23.81 -23.47 -78.65
C ARG A 350 -25.11 -22.89 -79.22
N LEU A 351 -25.76 -21.97 -78.52
CA LEU A 351 -26.97 -21.26 -78.99
C LEU A 351 -26.66 -20.41 -80.22
N ALA A 352 -25.60 -19.61 -80.21
CA ALA A 352 -25.19 -18.81 -81.36
C ALA A 352 -24.92 -19.68 -82.61
N LYS A 353 -24.32 -20.86 -82.41
CA LYS A 353 -24.10 -21.83 -83.50
C LYS A 353 -25.41 -22.42 -84.02
N LEU A 354 -26.36 -22.72 -83.14
CA LEU A 354 -27.71 -23.18 -83.50
C LEU A 354 -28.48 -22.11 -84.28
N GLU A 355 -28.43 -20.84 -83.85
CA GLU A 355 -29.04 -19.71 -84.58
C GLU A 355 -28.46 -19.56 -85.99
N GLN A 356 -27.13 -19.66 -86.15
CA GLN A 356 -26.50 -19.68 -87.48
C GLN A 356 -27.00 -20.85 -88.34
N MET A 357 -27.11 -22.05 -87.75
CA MET A 357 -27.61 -23.22 -88.46
C MET A 357 -29.08 -23.03 -88.88
N MET A 358 -29.92 -22.48 -88.00
CA MET A 358 -31.33 -22.23 -88.29
C MET A 358 -31.50 -21.20 -89.41
N ASN A 359 -30.76 -20.08 -89.37
CA ASN A 359 -30.74 -19.10 -90.46
C ASN A 359 -30.29 -19.74 -91.79
N SER A 360 -29.31 -20.65 -91.76
CA SER A 360 -28.87 -21.34 -92.99
C SER A 360 -29.91 -22.31 -93.55
N VAL A 361 -30.77 -22.87 -92.70
CA VAL A 361 -31.88 -23.74 -93.08
C VAL A 361 -33.06 -22.93 -93.62
N GLU A 362 -33.42 -21.80 -93.01
CA GLU A 362 -34.42 -20.87 -93.55
C GLU A 362 -34.05 -20.38 -94.95
N VAL A 363 -32.78 -20.03 -95.17
CA VAL A 363 -32.30 -19.65 -96.51
C VAL A 363 -32.50 -20.79 -97.51
N LYS A 364 -32.19 -22.05 -97.14
CA LYS A 364 -32.40 -23.22 -98.00
C LYS A 364 -33.88 -23.52 -98.28
N PHE A 365 -34.78 -23.30 -97.33
CA PHE A 365 -36.23 -23.51 -97.55
C PHE A 365 -36.86 -22.41 -98.42
N SER A 366 -36.40 -21.15 -98.28
CA SER A 366 -36.85 -20.04 -99.13
C SER A 366 -36.42 -20.21 -100.60
N SER A 367 -35.28 -20.86 -100.86
CA SER A 367 -34.85 -21.21 -102.22
C SER A 367 -35.57 -22.42 -102.83
N ASN A 368 -36.27 -23.24 -102.03
CA ASN A 368 -36.91 -24.48 -102.48
C ASN A 368 -38.44 -24.38 -102.66
N THR A 369 -39.03 -23.22 -102.36
CA THR A 369 -40.47 -22.94 -102.54
C THR A 369 -40.74 -21.97 -103.70
N GLY A 370 -39.72 -21.74 -104.53
CA GLY A 370 -39.77 -20.92 -105.76
C GLY A 370 -39.74 -21.73 -107.06
N GLU A 371 -40.14 -23.01 -107.02
CA GLU A 371 -40.70 -23.73 -108.17
C GLU A 371 -42.22 -23.52 -108.19
#